data_AF-A0A6A5EUF9-F1
#
_entry.id   AF-A0A6A5EUF9-F1
#
_cell.length_a   1.000
_cell.length_b   1.000
_cell.length_c   1.000
_cell.angle_alpha   90.00
_cell.angle_beta   90.00
_cell.angle_gamma   90.00
#
_symmetry.space_group_name_H-M   'P 1'
#
loop_
_entity.id
_entity.type
_entity.pdbx_description
1 polymer ?
#
loop_
_entity_poly.entity_id
_entity_poly.type
_entity_poly.pdbx_seq_one_letter_code
_entity_poly.pdbx_strand_id
1 'polypeptide(L)'
;MTQGVWCSFQTDLVMMKKKLLPLVLLLLLSVSGCADSRCFCQVTGDLDDCTCDVETIDGFNNDQLFSKLQTLLESDYFRFYKVNLNKACPFWTVRSHCGLKDCAVQPCSPNEVPEGIRSSSHNKYSAELNEQPVDCEQAGHLGAVDVSLSDETREALLNWSRHDDEAERFCVVDDEESPDSQYVDLLLNPERFTAYRGPEAWQIWNSIYEENCFKPYTIKRPLIPNLFHSSSGSEAKTFYSWLEGQCVEKRAFYRLISGLHASINIHLSARYLLDDSWFQKKWGHNVSEFRQRFDSELTAGEGPKRLRNLYFLFLIELRALAKALPVFQQPSFRLYTGRPEEDRRHKELLLHILQLARSFPLHFDETSLFAGDEKEAAKLKEDIRLAFLNISRIMDCVGCFKCRLWGKLQTQGLGTALKILFSERQIEALPTSSSKRPSFQLSRQEISSLLNAFGRISTSIRELKNFRSLLAEER
;
A
#
# COMPACT_ATOMS: atom_id res chain seq x y z
N MET A 1 30.73 -77.26 -21.49
CA MET A 1 29.69 -76.43 -20.85
C MET A 1 30.38 -75.27 -20.15
N THR A 2 30.46 -74.10 -20.79
CA THR A 2 30.69 -72.73 -20.23
C THR A 2 31.19 -71.80 -21.36
N GLN A 3 30.34 -71.53 -22.35
CA GLN A 3 30.61 -70.50 -23.37
C GLN A 3 29.37 -69.63 -23.66
N GLY A 4 28.44 -69.54 -22.70
CA GLY A 4 27.10 -68.97 -22.92
C GLY A 4 26.60 -68.01 -21.85
N VAL A 5 27.46 -67.24 -21.16
CA VAL A 5 27.00 -66.26 -20.14
C VAL A 5 27.58 -64.85 -20.30
N TRP A 6 28.58 -64.62 -21.17
CA TRP A 6 29.20 -63.29 -21.33
C TRP A 6 28.64 -62.42 -22.46
N CYS A 7 27.58 -62.85 -23.17
CA CYS A 7 26.97 -62.06 -24.25
C CYS A 7 25.61 -61.41 -23.90
N SER A 8 25.06 -61.66 -22.70
CA SER A 8 23.81 -61.04 -22.26
C SER A 8 24.00 -59.79 -21.39
N PHE A 9 25.20 -59.53 -20.86
CA PHE A 9 25.47 -58.35 -20.02
C PHE A 9 25.93 -57.11 -20.83
N GLN A 10 26.44 -57.31 -22.05
CA GLN A 10 26.94 -56.20 -22.89
C GLN A 10 25.79 -55.45 -23.60
N THR A 11 24.67 -56.14 -23.88
CA THR A 11 23.50 -55.58 -24.57
C THR A 11 22.59 -54.77 -23.64
N ASP A 12 22.47 -55.16 -22.37
CA ASP A 12 21.65 -54.43 -21.39
C ASP A 12 22.29 -53.10 -20.94
N LEU A 13 23.64 -53.03 -20.88
CA LEU A 13 24.34 -51.80 -20.55
C LEU A 13 24.26 -50.74 -21.67
N VAL A 14 24.15 -51.17 -22.94
CA VAL A 14 24.00 -50.29 -24.10
C VAL A 14 22.55 -49.83 -24.27
N MET A 15 21.56 -50.66 -23.93
CA MET A 15 20.14 -50.26 -23.91
C MET A 15 19.81 -49.30 -22.77
N MET A 16 20.41 -49.46 -21.58
CA MET A 16 20.26 -48.49 -20.48
C MET A 16 20.89 -47.13 -20.81
N LYS A 17 22.06 -47.09 -21.46
CA LYS A 17 22.68 -45.82 -21.90
C LYS A 17 21.87 -45.09 -22.99
N LYS A 18 21.20 -45.81 -23.90
CA LYS A 18 20.36 -45.20 -24.94
C LYS A 18 19.00 -44.69 -24.44
N LYS A 19 18.49 -45.18 -23.30
CA LYS A 19 17.27 -44.67 -22.66
C LYS A 19 17.55 -43.58 -21.60
N LEU A 20 18.73 -43.58 -20.98
CA LEU A 20 19.14 -42.49 -20.10
C LEU A 20 19.51 -41.22 -20.87
N LEU A 21 20.11 -41.32 -22.07
CA LEU A 21 20.49 -40.13 -22.83
C LEU A 21 19.32 -39.19 -23.16
N PRO A 22 18.15 -39.65 -23.67
CA PRO A 22 17.02 -38.77 -23.91
C PRO A 22 16.36 -38.32 -22.61
N LEU A 23 16.40 -39.11 -21.52
CA LEU A 23 15.87 -38.70 -20.21
C LEU A 23 16.75 -37.61 -19.56
N VAL A 24 18.07 -37.72 -19.70
CA VAL A 24 19.05 -36.72 -19.28
C VAL A 24 19.00 -35.50 -20.20
N LEU A 25 18.74 -35.66 -21.51
CA LEU A 25 18.49 -34.54 -22.41
C LEU A 25 17.16 -33.82 -22.09
N LEU A 26 16.10 -34.56 -21.74
CA LEU A 26 14.83 -34.00 -21.26
C LEU A 26 14.98 -33.32 -19.90
N LEU A 27 15.81 -33.87 -19.00
CA LEU A 27 16.18 -33.25 -17.71
C LEU A 27 17.08 -32.02 -17.91
N LEU A 28 17.97 -32.01 -18.89
CA LEU A 28 18.80 -30.85 -19.24
C LEU A 28 18.00 -29.78 -20.01
N LEU A 29 17.00 -30.18 -20.79
CA LEU A 29 16.04 -29.30 -21.44
C LEU A 29 15.03 -28.74 -20.43
N SER A 30 14.69 -29.46 -19.36
CA SER A 30 13.88 -28.91 -18.25
C SER A 30 14.70 -28.02 -17.30
N VAL A 31 16.02 -28.20 -17.21
CA VAL A 31 16.91 -27.33 -16.42
C VAL A 31 17.28 -26.04 -17.18
N SER A 32 17.16 -26.03 -18.51
CA SER A 32 17.39 -24.80 -19.31
C SER A 32 16.24 -23.79 -19.24
N GLY A 33 15.10 -24.13 -18.62
CA GLY A 33 14.00 -23.18 -18.39
C GLY A 33 14.17 -22.26 -17.17
N CYS A 34 15.21 -22.44 -16.35
CA CYS A 34 15.37 -21.73 -15.07
C CYS A 34 16.32 -20.54 -15.09
N ALA A 35 17.06 -20.29 -16.18
CA ALA A 35 17.93 -19.12 -16.26
C ALA A 35 17.15 -17.81 -16.47
N ASP A 36 15.95 -17.94 -17.05
CA ASP A 36 15.16 -16.88 -17.67
C ASP A 36 14.29 -16.07 -16.69
N SER A 37 14.16 -16.58 -15.47
CA SER A 37 13.16 -16.17 -14.50
C SER A 37 13.67 -16.23 -13.06
N ARG A 38 14.99 -16.29 -12.78
CA ARG A 38 15.54 -16.54 -11.43
C ARG A 38 14.99 -15.63 -10.32
N CYS A 39 14.69 -14.36 -10.61
CA CYS A 39 14.03 -13.44 -9.68
C CYS A 39 12.59 -13.86 -9.32
N PHE A 40 11.91 -14.51 -10.27
CA PHE A 40 10.49 -14.85 -10.25
C PHE A 40 10.19 -16.36 -10.18
N CYS A 41 11.19 -17.26 -10.33
CA CYS A 41 11.01 -18.72 -10.29
C CYS A 41 10.40 -19.20 -8.98
N GLN A 42 10.62 -18.44 -7.90
CA GLN A 42 10.06 -18.70 -6.57
C GLN A 42 8.81 -17.86 -6.30
N VAL A 43 8.31 -17.09 -7.27
CA VAL A 43 7.15 -16.19 -7.16
C VAL A 43 6.03 -16.65 -8.11
N THR A 44 6.02 -17.93 -8.49
CA THR A 44 4.99 -18.58 -9.31
C THR A 44 4.24 -19.61 -8.46
N GLY A 45 2.93 -19.75 -8.66
CA GLY A 45 2.07 -20.66 -7.90
C GLY A 45 1.42 -20.03 -6.65
N ASP A 46 0.91 -20.89 -5.76
CA ASP A 46 0.14 -20.49 -4.59
C ASP A 46 0.98 -19.65 -3.60
N LEU A 47 0.37 -18.60 -3.05
CA LEU A 47 0.95 -17.89 -1.91
C LEU A 47 0.74 -18.74 -0.65
N ASP A 48 1.79 -19.00 0.14
CA ASP A 48 1.76 -19.97 1.26
C ASP A 48 0.66 -19.74 2.33
N ASP A 49 -0.02 -18.58 2.34
CA ASP A 49 -1.18 -18.25 3.18
C ASP A 49 -2.38 -17.63 2.40
N CYS A 50 -2.36 -17.61 1.07
CA CYS A 50 -3.47 -17.11 0.25
C CYS A 50 -3.67 -18.07 -0.94
N THR A 51 -4.89 -18.54 -1.16
CA THR A 51 -5.25 -19.47 -2.25
C THR A 51 -5.25 -18.82 -3.63
N CYS A 52 -4.29 -17.94 -3.92
CA CYS A 52 -4.18 -17.20 -5.17
C CYS A 52 -2.83 -17.43 -5.83
N ASP A 53 -2.89 -17.75 -7.13
CA ASP A 53 -1.74 -17.76 -8.02
C ASP A 53 -1.39 -16.34 -8.46
N VAL A 54 -0.10 -16.08 -8.60
CA VAL A 54 0.44 -14.77 -8.98
C VAL A 54 -0.03 -14.35 -10.37
N GLU A 55 -0.21 -15.32 -11.27
CA GLU A 55 -0.66 -15.11 -12.64
C GLU A 55 -2.09 -14.54 -12.72
N THR A 56 -3.01 -15.00 -11.86
CA THR A 56 -4.37 -14.44 -11.77
C THR A 56 -4.35 -13.00 -11.27
N ILE A 57 -3.51 -12.68 -10.27
CA ILE A 57 -3.35 -11.31 -9.77
C ILE A 57 -2.79 -10.42 -10.88
N ASP A 58 -1.76 -10.90 -11.57
CA ASP A 58 -1.12 -10.16 -12.68
C ASP A 58 -2.13 -9.85 -13.79
N GLY A 59 -2.91 -10.84 -14.24
CA GLY A 59 -3.93 -10.64 -15.28
C GLY A 59 -5.03 -9.66 -14.83
N PHE A 60 -5.56 -9.83 -13.62
CA PHE A 60 -6.58 -8.94 -13.07
C PHE A 60 -6.06 -7.49 -12.94
N ASN A 61 -4.92 -7.30 -12.28
CA ASN A 61 -4.35 -5.98 -12.06
C ASN A 61 -3.99 -5.30 -13.38
N ASN A 62 -3.19 -5.97 -14.20
CA ASN A 62 -2.54 -5.35 -15.35
C ASN A 62 -3.49 -5.10 -16.52
N ASP A 63 -4.53 -5.92 -16.68
CA ASP A 63 -5.38 -5.89 -17.86
C ASP A 63 -6.77 -5.32 -17.58
N GLN A 64 -7.30 -5.43 -16.35
CA GLN A 64 -8.65 -4.96 -16.01
C GLN A 64 -8.66 -3.69 -15.13
N LEU A 65 -7.79 -3.65 -14.11
CA LEU A 65 -7.85 -2.65 -13.05
C LEU A 65 -6.96 -1.42 -13.30
N PHE A 66 -5.71 -1.64 -13.71
CA PHE A 66 -4.64 -0.64 -13.68
C PHE A 66 -4.98 0.64 -14.44
N SER A 67 -5.50 0.54 -15.67
CA SER A 67 -5.81 1.70 -16.51
C SER A 67 -6.93 2.58 -15.91
N LYS A 68 -7.97 1.95 -15.37
CA LYS A 68 -9.09 2.63 -14.70
C LYS A 68 -8.61 3.33 -13.42
N LEU A 69 -7.80 2.62 -12.64
CA LEU A 69 -7.24 3.16 -11.41
C LEU A 69 -6.34 4.37 -11.67
N GLN A 70 -5.43 4.31 -12.65
CA GLN A 70 -4.59 5.47 -13.00
C GLN A 70 -5.43 6.68 -13.42
N THR A 71 -6.47 6.46 -14.25
CA THR A 71 -7.39 7.53 -14.67
C THR A 71 -8.06 8.20 -13.47
N LEU A 72 -8.47 7.41 -12.46
CA LEU A 72 -9.06 7.94 -11.24
C LEU A 72 -8.04 8.75 -10.42
N LEU A 73 -6.80 8.26 -10.28
CA LEU A 73 -5.74 8.90 -9.50
C LEU A 73 -5.23 10.21 -10.11
N GLU A 74 -5.40 10.39 -11.41
CA GLU A 74 -5.09 11.64 -12.12
C GLU A 74 -6.17 12.72 -11.93
N SER A 75 -7.35 12.37 -11.43
CA SER A 75 -8.44 13.33 -11.18
C SER A 75 -8.12 14.29 -10.03
N ASP A 76 -8.76 15.46 -10.07
CA ASP A 76 -8.57 16.53 -9.08
C ASP A 76 -8.80 16.06 -7.63
N TYR A 77 -9.75 15.14 -7.39
CA TYR A 77 -10.02 14.63 -6.04
C TYR A 77 -8.82 13.84 -5.48
N PHE A 78 -8.11 13.10 -6.32
CA PHE A 78 -7.08 12.14 -5.88
C PHE A 78 -5.64 12.63 -6.11
N ARG A 79 -5.40 13.55 -7.03
CA ARG A 79 -4.05 14.08 -7.29
C ARG A 79 -3.54 15.02 -6.22
N PHE A 80 -4.43 15.73 -5.53
CA PHE A 80 -4.05 16.68 -4.47
C PHE A 80 -4.10 16.00 -3.11
N TYR A 81 -2.99 16.07 -2.39
CA TYR A 81 -2.85 15.48 -1.06
C TYR A 81 -2.36 16.52 -0.07
N LYS A 82 -3.05 16.65 1.07
CA LYS A 82 -2.67 17.60 2.12
C LYS A 82 -1.65 16.95 3.04
N VAL A 83 -0.52 17.59 3.29
CA VAL A 83 0.51 17.01 4.15
C VAL A 83 1.34 18.10 4.83
N ASN A 84 1.78 17.84 6.06
CA ASN A 84 2.79 18.65 6.71
C ASN A 84 4.16 17.96 6.60
N LEU A 85 5.01 18.51 5.72
CA LEU A 85 6.37 18.00 5.51
C LEU A 85 7.42 18.67 6.41
N ASN A 86 7.04 19.73 7.14
CA ASN A 86 7.93 20.56 7.95
C ASN A 86 8.03 20.11 9.41
N LYS A 87 7.28 19.08 9.81
CA LYS A 87 7.37 18.51 11.16
C LYS A 87 8.78 18.07 11.49
N ALA A 88 9.21 18.46 12.69
CA ALA A 88 10.44 17.99 13.28
C ALA A 88 10.29 16.52 13.71
N CYS A 89 11.37 15.76 13.57
CA CYS A 89 11.41 14.39 14.07
C CYS A 89 11.29 14.39 15.60
N PRO A 90 10.34 13.65 16.20
CA PRO A 90 10.18 13.60 17.64
C PRO A 90 11.21 12.71 18.34
N PHE A 91 11.95 11.88 17.60
CA PHE A 91 12.80 10.83 18.18
C PHE A 91 14.30 11.16 18.16
N TRP A 92 14.79 11.84 17.13
CA TRP A 92 16.20 12.20 17.00
C TRP A 92 16.39 13.45 16.15
N THR A 93 17.58 14.05 16.25
CA THR A 93 17.96 15.17 15.40
C THR A 93 18.26 14.67 13.99
N VAL A 94 17.39 15.02 13.05
CA VAL A 94 17.61 14.72 11.64
C VAL A 94 18.57 15.76 11.09
N ARG A 95 19.74 15.31 10.60
CA ARG A 95 20.58 16.16 9.77
C ARG A 95 19.85 16.31 8.44
N SER A 96 19.25 17.48 8.22
CA SER A 96 18.61 17.80 6.95
C SER A 96 19.68 17.86 5.86
N HIS A 97 19.93 16.74 5.20
CA HIS A 97 20.75 16.69 4.00
C HIS A 97 19.94 17.29 2.84
N CYS A 98 19.74 18.61 2.91
CA CYS A 98 19.19 19.46 1.86
C CYS A 98 20.21 19.55 0.70
N GLY A 99 20.51 18.41 0.09
CA GLY A 99 21.54 18.26 -0.95
C GLY A 99 21.23 17.20 -2.00
N LEU A 100 20.19 16.38 -1.81
CA LEU A 100 19.72 15.44 -2.84
C LEU A 100 18.80 16.18 -3.83
N LYS A 101 19.33 16.54 -5.01
CA LYS A 101 18.63 17.36 -6.03
C LYS A 101 17.22 16.90 -6.37
N ASP A 102 16.96 15.58 -6.39
CA ASP A 102 15.66 15.03 -6.83
C ASP A 102 14.67 14.73 -5.69
N CYS A 103 15.02 15.11 -4.47
CA CYS A 103 14.28 14.81 -3.25
C CYS A 103 13.32 15.94 -2.79
N ALA A 104 13.45 17.15 -3.35
CA ALA A 104 12.59 18.30 -3.04
C ALA A 104 11.15 18.09 -3.54
N VAL A 105 10.16 18.45 -2.72
CA VAL A 105 8.73 18.43 -3.11
C VAL A 105 8.35 19.79 -3.65
N GLN A 106 7.62 19.81 -4.77
CA GLN A 106 7.02 21.03 -5.32
C GLN A 106 5.63 21.21 -4.71
N PRO A 107 5.43 22.20 -3.80
CA PRO A 107 4.10 22.49 -3.25
C PRO A 107 3.20 23.16 -4.30
N CYS A 108 1.89 23.01 -4.15
CA CYS A 108 0.94 23.72 -4.99
C CYS A 108 0.87 25.20 -4.63
N SER A 109 0.68 26.06 -5.63
CA SER A 109 0.23 27.43 -5.38
C SER A 109 -1.26 27.43 -4.96
N PRO A 110 -1.71 28.42 -4.18
CA PRO A 110 -3.11 28.49 -3.73
C PRO A 110 -4.15 28.60 -4.85
N ASN A 111 -3.75 28.89 -6.09
CA ASN A 111 -4.65 29.03 -7.24
C ASN A 111 -4.74 27.77 -8.10
N GLU A 112 -3.80 26.82 -7.94
CA GLU A 112 -3.79 25.54 -8.67
C GLU A 112 -4.73 24.49 -8.05
N VAL A 113 -5.08 24.65 -6.78
CA VAL A 113 -5.98 23.74 -6.06
C VAL A 113 -7.44 24.15 -6.30
N PRO A 114 -8.33 23.26 -6.79
CA PRO A 114 -9.75 23.56 -6.98
C PRO A 114 -10.44 24.12 -5.72
N GLU A 115 -11.38 25.05 -5.90
CA GLU A 115 -12.08 25.70 -4.78
C GLU A 115 -12.78 24.72 -3.83
N GLY A 116 -13.36 23.64 -4.36
CA GLY A 116 -14.03 22.65 -3.54
C GLY A 116 -13.08 21.81 -2.68
N ILE A 117 -11.78 21.84 -2.97
CA ILE A 117 -10.71 21.22 -2.18
C ILE A 117 -10.09 22.24 -1.18
N ARG A 118 -10.07 23.53 -1.56
CA ARG A 118 -9.58 24.63 -0.70
C ARG A 118 -10.49 24.95 0.47
N SER A 119 -11.81 24.97 0.25
CA SER A 119 -12.77 25.27 1.32
C SER A 119 -12.88 24.07 2.27
N SER A 120 -12.43 24.21 3.51
CA SER A 120 -12.68 23.24 4.56
C SER A 120 -14.17 22.91 4.66
N SER A 121 -14.49 21.62 4.71
CA SER A 121 -15.83 21.03 4.55
C SER A 121 -16.87 21.39 5.64
N HIS A 122 -16.65 22.42 6.46
CA HIS A 122 -17.51 22.66 7.63
C HIS A 122 -18.76 23.52 7.35
N ASN A 123 -18.86 24.29 6.26
CA ASN A 123 -19.90 25.32 6.13
C ASN A 123 -20.74 25.33 4.84
N LYS A 124 -20.73 24.29 3.99
CA LYS A 124 -21.37 24.38 2.66
C LYS A 124 -22.65 23.58 2.40
N TYR A 125 -23.11 22.76 3.34
CA TYR A 125 -24.34 21.95 3.13
C TYR A 125 -25.66 22.68 3.41
N SER A 126 -25.66 23.98 3.71
CA SER A 126 -26.88 24.74 4.03
C SER A 126 -27.35 25.72 2.94
N ALA A 127 -26.59 25.90 1.84
CA ALA A 127 -26.85 26.98 0.89
C ALA A 127 -27.62 26.55 -0.39
N GLU A 128 -27.69 25.27 -0.73
CA GLU A 128 -28.23 24.81 -2.03
C GLU A 128 -29.74 24.43 -2.00
N LEU A 129 -30.48 24.85 -0.97
CA LEU A 129 -31.94 24.64 -0.87
C LEU A 129 -32.79 25.91 -1.01
N ASN A 130 -32.20 27.06 -1.35
CA ASN A 130 -32.93 28.32 -1.46
C ASN A 130 -32.69 29.02 -2.81
N GLU A 131 -33.35 28.53 -3.87
CA GLU A 131 -33.77 29.39 -4.97
C GLU A 131 -35.30 29.48 -4.96
N GLN A 132 -35.78 30.67 -4.60
CA GLN A 132 -37.20 31.05 -4.42
C GLN A 132 -37.95 31.13 -5.77
N PRO A 133 -39.28 31.41 -5.78
CA PRO A 133 -39.65 32.83 -5.86
C PRO A 133 -41.01 33.24 -5.17
N VAL A 134 -41.04 34.52 -4.75
CA VAL A 134 -42.17 35.50 -4.64
C VAL A 134 -43.07 35.61 -3.37
N ASP A 135 -43.15 36.88 -2.93
CA ASP A 135 -44.14 37.71 -2.19
C ASP A 135 -44.52 37.57 -0.69
N CYS A 136 -44.18 38.66 0.01
CA CYS A 136 -44.95 39.56 0.89
C CYS A 136 -46.06 39.08 1.88
N GLU A 137 -45.88 39.60 3.10
CA GLU A 137 -46.86 39.96 4.14
C GLU A 137 -47.47 38.90 5.09
N GLN A 138 -47.15 39.11 6.39
CA GLN A 138 -47.90 38.85 7.63
C GLN A 138 -48.90 37.67 7.71
N ALA A 139 -48.57 36.68 8.55
CA ALA A 139 -49.27 36.34 9.81
C ALA A 139 -49.16 34.85 10.17
N GLY A 140 -48.92 34.57 11.46
CA GLY A 140 -49.38 33.33 12.13
C GLY A 140 -48.32 32.26 12.41
N HIS A 141 -47.81 32.23 13.64
CA HIS A 141 -46.98 31.18 14.24
C HIS A 141 -47.48 29.74 14.02
N LEU A 142 -46.54 28.79 13.85
CA LEU A 142 -46.32 27.60 14.71
C LEU A 142 -45.20 26.71 14.11
N GLY A 143 -44.00 26.71 14.72
CA GLY A 143 -42.90 25.81 14.31
C GLY A 143 -41.46 26.28 14.61
N ALA A 144 -41.24 27.17 15.58
CA ALA A 144 -39.89 27.52 16.01
C ALA A 144 -39.33 26.43 16.94
N VAL A 145 -38.25 25.76 16.53
CA VAL A 145 -37.42 24.96 17.42
C VAL A 145 -36.25 25.83 17.87
N ASP A 146 -36.18 26.04 19.18
CA ASP A 146 -35.12 26.77 19.87
C ASP A 146 -33.76 26.05 19.70
N VAL A 147 -32.75 26.78 19.23
CA VAL A 147 -31.39 26.27 18.96
C VAL A 147 -30.36 26.81 19.96
N SER A 148 -30.79 27.32 21.12
CA SER A 148 -29.85 27.72 22.17
C SER A 148 -29.30 26.50 22.92
N LEU A 149 -28.23 25.91 22.40
CA LEU A 149 -27.31 25.11 23.21
C LEU A 149 -26.35 26.07 23.92
N SER A 150 -26.18 25.92 25.24
CA SER A 150 -25.19 26.71 25.98
C SER A 150 -23.78 26.43 25.46
N ASP A 151 -22.88 27.41 25.57
CA ASP A 151 -21.50 27.27 25.08
C ASP A 151 -20.79 26.06 25.72
N GLU A 152 -21.10 25.72 26.97
CA GLU A 152 -20.57 24.53 27.65
C GLU A 152 -21.10 23.21 27.04
N THR A 153 -22.35 23.20 26.57
CA THR A 153 -22.96 22.03 25.93
C THR A 153 -22.42 21.83 24.51
N ARG A 154 -22.11 22.93 23.81
CA ARG A 154 -21.42 22.90 22.51
C ARG A 154 -19.99 22.40 22.65
N GLU A 155 -19.28 22.82 23.70
CA GLU A 155 -17.93 22.35 24.01
C GLU A 155 -17.91 20.90 24.48
N ALA A 156 -18.92 20.44 25.23
CA ALA A 156 -19.11 19.05 25.62
C ALA A 156 -19.42 18.15 24.40
N LEU A 157 -20.26 18.60 23.47
CA LEU A 157 -20.56 17.86 22.23
C LEU A 157 -19.36 17.83 21.28
N LEU A 158 -18.56 18.91 21.21
CA LEU A 158 -17.29 18.93 20.51
C LEU A 158 -16.27 18.00 21.18
N ASN A 159 -16.19 17.99 22.52
CA ASN A 159 -15.33 17.06 23.26
C ASN A 159 -15.78 15.60 23.15
N TRP A 160 -17.08 15.31 23.06
CA TRP A 160 -17.59 13.95 22.84
C TRP A 160 -17.33 13.48 21.40
N SER A 161 -17.52 14.36 20.41
CA SER A 161 -17.11 14.06 19.03
C SER A 161 -15.58 13.89 18.93
N ARG A 162 -14.79 14.69 19.68
CA ARG A 162 -13.33 14.54 19.75
C ARG A 162 -12.93 13.22 20.42
N HIS A 163 -13.59 12.84 21.51
CA HIS A 163 -13.33 11.62 22.26
C HIS A 163 -13.73 10.35 21.50
N ASP A 164 -14.87 10.37 20.79
CA ASP A 164 -15.36 9.22 20.03
C ASP A 164 -14.66 9.11 18.66
N ASP A 165 -14.28 10.23 18.03
CA ASP A 165 -13.45 10.20 16.83
C ASP A 165 -11.98 9.87 17.15
N GLU A 166 -11.43 10.19 18.33
CA GLU A 166 -10.05 9.82 18.73
C GLU A 166 -9.87 8.32 18.98
N ALA A 167 -10.94 7.62 19.36
CA ALA A 167 -10.92 6.18 19.66
C ALA A 167 -10.82 5.26 18.43
N GLU A 168 -11.04 5.75 17.20
CA GLU A 168 -11.05 4.93 15.97
C GLU A 168 -9.99 5.31 14.91
N ARG A 169 -9.03 6.19 15.24
CA ARG A 169 -8.04 6.73 14.27
C ARG A 169 -6.77 5.90 14.17
N PHE A 170 -6.43 5.42 12.96
CA PHE A 170 -5.21 4.63 12.69
C PHE A 170 -3.95 5.45 12.38
N CYS A 171 -4.09 6.74 12.05
CA CYS A 171 -2.96 7.62 11.72
C CYS A 171 -3.13 9.01 12.33
N VAL A 172 -2.02 9.74 12.47
CA VAL A 172 -2.00 11.07 13.11
C VAL A 172 -2.67 12.10 12.19
N VAL A 173 -3.79 12.70 12.63
CA VAL A 173 -4.55 13.74 11.90
C VAL A 173 -3.92 15.13 12.04
N ASP A 174 -2.86 15.27 12.83
CA ASP A 174 -2.15 16.55 13.04
C ASP A 174 -1.62 17.19 11.75
N ASP A 175 -1.57 16.47 10.62
CA ASP A 175 -1.23 17.01 9.29
C ASP A 175 -2.42 17.66 8.56
N GLU A 176 -3.67 17.49 9.02
CA GLU A 176 -4.84 18.18 8.44
C GLU A 176 -5.14 19.48 9.18
N GLU A 177 -5.00 19.47 10.51
CA GLU A 177 -5.34 20.62 11.36
C GLU A 177 -4.18 21.59 11.55
N SER A 178 -2.94 21.18 11.23
CA SER A 178 -1.78 22.05 11.37
C SER A 178 -1.80 23.20 10.35
N PRO A 179 -1.51 24.44 10.78
CA PRO A 179 -1.44 25.59 9.88
C PRO A 179 -0.29 25.49 8.85
N ASP A 180 0.71 24.65 9.12
CA ASP A 180 1.87 24.45 8.24
C ASP A 180 1.61 23.40 7.14
N SER A 181 0.41 22.84 7.10
CA SER A 181 0.03 21.79 6.16
C SER A 181 -0.27 22.37 4.79
N GLN A 182 0.28 21.75 3.76
CA GLN A 182 0.19 22.24 2.39
C GLN A 182 -0.42 21.18 1.48
N TYR A 183 -1.15 21.62 0.47
CA TYR A 183 -1.55 20.74 -0.63
C TYR A 183 -0.37 20.51 -1.58
N VAL A 184 -0.15 19.25 -1.91
CA VAL A 184 0.88 18.81 -2.85
C VAL A 184 0.19 18.08 -4.00
N ASP A 185 0.62 18.38 -5.22
CA ASP A 185 0.20 17.66 -6.42
C ASP A 185 1.08 16.42 -6.62
N LEU A 186 0.46 15.25 -6.50
CA LEU A 186 1.14 13.96 -6.60
C LEU A 186 1.65 13.68 -8.03
N LEU A 187 1.04 14.29 -9.05
CA LEU A 187 1.49 14.12 -10.45
C LEU A 187 2.83 14.81 -10.72
N LEU A 188 3.07 15.95 -10.07
CA LEU A 188 4.35 16.67 -10.13
C LEU A 188 5.41 16.05 -9.20
N ASN A 189 4.97 15.25 -8.23
CA ASN A 189 5.84 14.65 -7.22
C ASN A 189 5.80 13.12 -7.26
N PRO A 190 6.07 12.46 -8.40
CA PRO A 190 5.96 11.01 -8.51
C PRO A 190 6.97 10.28 -7.62
N GLU A 191 6.55 9.14 -7.07
CA GLU A 191 7.46 8.20 -6.40
C GLU A 191 8.43 7.60 -7.43
N ARG A 192 9.73 7.83 -7.20
CA ARG A 192 10.84 7.42 -8.06
C ARG A 192 12.17 7.46 -7.29
N PHE A 193 13.27 7.12 -7.94
CA PHE A 193 14.60 7.20 -7.31
C PHE A 193 14.95 8.63 -6.85
N THR A 194 15.36 8.77 -5.59
CA THR A 194 15.74 10.04 -4.94
C THR A 194 17.19 10.04 -4.42
N ALA A 195 17.92 8.94 -4.60
CA ALA A 195 19.22 8.66 -3.98
C ALA A 195 19.24 8.66 -2.44
N TYR A 196 18.08 8.64 -1.76
CA TYR A 196 18.02 8.45 -0.30
C TYR A 196 18.44 7.03 0.08
N ARG A 197 19.57 6.89 0.78
CA ARG A 197 20.23 5.60 1.08
C ARG A 197 21.13 5.70 2.31
N GLY A 198 21.69 4.57 2.72
CA GLY A 198 22.69 4.49 3.79
C GLY A 198 22.08 4.46 5.19
N PRO A 199 22.88 4.74 6.24
CA PRO A 199 22.49 4.55 7.64
C PRO A 199 21.20 5.27 8.04
N GLU A 200 20.94 6.46 7.49
CA GLU A 200 19.73 7.23 7.78
C GLU A 200 18.47 6.50 7.30
N ALA A 201 18.48 5.99 6.07
CA ALA A 201 17.36 5.21 5.53
C ALA A 201 17.20 3.88 6.26
N TRP A 202 18.31 3.24 6.65
CA TRP A 202 18.28 1.98 7.39
C TRP A 202 17.71 2.15 8.80
N GLN A 203 18.06 3.24 9.48
CA GLN A 203 17.53 3.57 10.80
C GLN A 203 16.01 3.72 10.74
N ILE A 204 15.48 4.45 9.76
CA ILE A 204 14.03 4.60 9.56
C ILE A 204 13.36 3.23 9.40
N TRP A 205 13.83 2.41 8.46
CA TRP A 205 13.24 1.09 8.25
C TRP A 205 13.33 0.21 9.49
N ASN A 206 14.48 0.20 10.18
CA ASN A 206 14.65 -0.55 11.42
C ASN A 206 13.61 -0.14 12.45
N SER A 207 13.43 1.17 12.69
CA SER A 207 12.43 1.67 13.62
C SER A 207 11.01 1.28 13.23
N ILE A 208 10.60 1.46 11.96
CA ILE A 208 9.25 1.06 11.46
C ILE A 208 8.99 -0.41 11.75
N TYR A 209 9.99 -1.24 11.52
CA TYR A 209 9.86 -2.66 11.68
C TYR A 209 10.00 -3.14 13.14
N GLU A 210 10.63 -2.34 13.99
CA GLU A 210 10.75 -2.56 15.44
C GLU A 210 9.44 -2.23 16.16
N GLU A 211 8.56 -1.41 15.56
CA GLU A 211 7.15 -1.27 16.00
C GLU A 211 6.39 -2.59 15.99
N ASN A 212 6.91 -3.61 15.30
CA ASN A 212 6.53 -5.01 15.53
C ASN A 212 7.17 -5.50 16.85
N CYS A 213 6.86 -4.84 17.98
CA CYS A 213 7.44 -4.98 19.33
C CYS A 213 7.27 -6.36 19.99
N PHE A 214 6.95 -7.38 19.22
CA PHE A 214 6.74 -8.75 19.70
C PHE A 214 7.99 -9.62 19.63
N LYS A 215 9.13 -9.04 19.25
CA LYS A 215 10.37 -9.73 18.97
C LYS A 215 11.35 -9.64 20.13
N PRO A 216 11.92 -10.77 20.62
CA PRO A 216 13.03 -10.73 21.56
C PRO A 216 14.26 -10.05 20.93
N TYR A 217 14.96 -9.21 21.69
CA TYR A 217 16.18 -8.49 21.25
C TYR A 217 17.30 -9.42 20.74
N THR A 218 17.23 -10.72 21.01
CA THR A 218 18.21 -11.73 20.61
C THR A 218 18.13 -12.15 19.14
N ILE A 219 17.03 -11.82 18.45
CA ILE A 219 16.82 -12.24 17.07
C ILE A 219 17.19 -11.07 16.15
N LYS A 220 18.07 -11.28 15.17
CA LYS A 220 18.45 -10.23 14.20
C LYS A 220 17.65 -10.40 12.91
N ARG A 221 17.23 -9.29 12.30
CA ARG A 221 16.63 -9.37 10.96
C ARG A 221 17.75 -9.42 9.93
N PRO A 222 17.64 -10.25 8.87
CA PRO A 222 18.48 -10.09 7.69
C PRO A 222 18.20 -8.74 7.01
N LEU A 223 19.00 -7.73 7.33
CA LEU A 223 18.93 -6.40 6.74
C LEU A 223 20.15 -6.21 5.82
N ILE A 224 19.89 -6.02 4.53
CA ILE A 224 20.78 -5.47 3.48
C ILE A 224 21.81 -6.45 2.84
N PRO A 225 21.92 -6.49 1.47
CA PRO A 225 22.80 -7.36 0.67
C PRO A 225 24.33 -7.25 0.82
N ASN A 226 24.88 -6.27 1.54
CA ASN A 226 26.32 -5.95 1.43
C ASN A 226 27.23 -6.58 2.50
N LEU A 227 26.69 -7.47 3.36
CA LEU A 227 27.48 -8.23 4.35
C LEU A 227 27.46 -9.75 4.08
N PHE A 228 27.08 -10.19 2.88
CA PHE A 228 26.90 -11.60 2.53
C PHE A 228 28.21 -12.35 2.22
N HIS A 229 29.29 -12.08 2.96
CA HIS A 229 30.41 -12.99 3.02
C HIS A 229 30.30 -13.88 4.27
N SER A 230 29.77 -15.08 4.04
CA SER A 230 30.05 -16.34 4.74
C SER A 230 29.36 -16.72 6.07
N SER A 231 28.53 -15.89 6.72
CA SER A 231 27.86 -16.28 7.99
C SER A 231 26.34 -16.02 8.10
N SER A 232 25.69 -15.34 7.15
CA SER A 232 24.32 -14.80 7.30
C SER A 232 23.15 -15.77 7.03
N GLY A 233 23.39 -16.94 6.42
CA GLY A 233 22.33 -17.91 6.13
C GLY A 233 21.68 -18.50 7.38
N SER A 234 22.43 -18.58 8.49
CA SER A 234 21.95 -19.03 9.80
C SER A 234 21.00 -18.02 10.45
N GLU A 235 21.34 -16.72 10.40
CA GLU A 235 20.53 -15.65 11.01
C GLU A 235 19.21 -15.46 10.27
N ALA A 236 19.21 -15.51 8.94
CA ALA A 236 17.98 -15.44 8.14
C ALA A 236 17.06 -16.63 8.44
N LYS A 237 17.59 -17.86 8.45
CA LYS A 237 16.81 -19.06 8.81
C LYS A 237 16.25 -18.98 10.23
N THR A 238 17.04 -18.51 11.19
CA THR A 238 16.60 -18.31 12.58
C THR A 238 15.49 -17.27 12.66
N PHE A 239 15.59 -16.17 11.91
CA PHE A 239 14.56 -15.13 11.87
C PHE A 239 13.24 -15.66 11.30
N TYR A 240 13.27 -16.36 10.16
CA TYR A 240 12.04 -16.89 9.54
C TYR A 240 11.42 -18.02 10.37
N SER A 241 12.22 -18.91 10.96
CA SER A 241 11.72 -19.92 11.89
C SER A 241 11.08 -19.29 13.13
N TRP A 242 11.63 -18.19 13.67
CA TRP A 242 10.98 -17.43 14.73
C TRP A 242 9.69 -16.76 14.26
N LEU A 243 9.69 -16.17 13.06
CA LEU A 243 8.53 -15.48 12.48
C LEU A 243 7.37 -16.45 12.21
N GLU A 244 7.67 -17.66 11.75
CA GLU A 244 6.70 -18.76 11.61
C GLU A 244 6.14 -19.21 12.96
N GLY A 245 6.94 -19.11 14.03
CA GLY A 245 6.50 -19.36 15.41
C GLY A 245 5.78 -18.18 16.09
N GLN A 246 5.55 -17.06 15.40
CA GLN A 246 4.75 -15.95 15.92
C GLN A 246 3.27 -16.10 15.58
N CYS A 247 2.39 -15.43 16.34
CA CYS A 247 0.97 -15.35 16.03
C CYS A 247 0.74 -14.78 14.61
N VAL A 248 -0.35 -15.19 13.96
CA VAL A 248 -0.64 -14.92 12.54
C VAL A 248 -0.64 -13.42 12.23
N GLU A 249 -1.11 -12.61 13.18
CA GLU A 249 -1.25 -11.18 13.09
C GLU A 249 0.09 -10.44 13.07
N LYS A 250 1.04 -10.93 13.87
CA LYS A 250 2.41 -10.38 13.94
C LYS A 250 3.17 -10.66 12.65
N ARG A 251 2.94 -11.85 12.09
CA ARG A 251 3.44 -12.24 10.78
C ARG A 251 2.83 -11.36 9.70
N ALA A 252 1.53 -11.09 9.75
CA ALA A 252 0.85 -10.22 8.81
C ALA A 252 1.39 -8.78 8.84
N PHE A 253 1.58 -8.17 10.01
CA PHE A 253 2.19 -6.83 10.09
C PHE A 253 3.55 -6.78 9.41
N TYR A 254 4.43 -7.77 9.67
CA TYR A 254 5.71 -7.86 8.97
C TYR A 254 5.54 -7.95 7.45
N ARG A 255 4.62 -8.80 6.97
CA ARG A 255 4.36 -8.96 5.53
C ARG A 255 3.82 -7.68 4.89
N LEU A 256 2.95 -6.95 5.57
CA LEU A 256 2.43 -5.65 5.10
C LEU A 256 3.55 -4.62 4.93
N ILE A 257 4.38 -4.42 5.97
CA ILE A 257 5.51 -3.48 5.89
C ILE A 257 6.56 -3.96 4.88
N SER A 258 6.82 -5.27 4.79
CA SER A 258 7.72 -5.88 3.80
C SER A 258 7.23 -5.67 2.37
N GLY A 259 5.93 -5.83 2.12
CA GLY A 259 5.31 -5.54 0.83
C GLY A 259 5.40 -4.07 0.46
N LEU A 260 5.17 -3.17 1.43
CA LEU A 260 5.29 -1.72 1.21
C LEU A 260 6.74 -1.33 0.88
N HIS A 261 7.70 -1.84 1.63
CA HIS A 261 9.13 -1.63 1.36
C HIS A 261 9.54 -2.22 0.00
N ALA A 262 9.02 -3.38 -0.37
CA ALA A 262 9.23 -3.96 -1.69
C ALA A 262 8.66 -3.06 -2.80
N SER A 263 7.45 -2.51 -2.60
CA SER A 263 6.81 -1.58 -3.55
C SER A 263 7.67 -0.33 -3.82
N ILE A 264 8.17 0.30 -2.76
CA ILE A 264 9.07 1.48 -2.87
C ILE A 264 10.34 1.12 -3.64
N ASN A 265 10.93 -0.03 -3.32
CA ASN A 265 12.13 -0.54 -3.99
C ASN A 265 11.89 -0.88 -5.48
N ILE A 266 10.67 -1.29 -5.85
CA ILE A 266 10.29 -1.49 -7.25
C ILE A 266 10.16 -0.14 -7.96
N HIS A 267 9.49 0.84 -7.34
CA HIS A 267 9.33 2.18 -7.94
C HIS A 267 10.66 2.85 -8.22
N LEU A 268 11.60 2.84 -7.26
CA LEU A 268 12.92 3.42 -7.49
C LEU A 268 13.71 2.67 -8.56
N SER A 269 13.52 1.35 -8.69
CA SER A 269 14.20 0.55 -9.72
C SER A 269 13.59 0.81 -11.11
N ALA A 270 12.27 0.92 -11.21
CA ALA A 270 11.54 1.16 -12.46
C ALA A 270 11.69 2.60 -12.96
N ARG A 271 11.84 3.55 -12.03
CA ARG A 271 11.98 4.99 -12.30
C ARG A 271 13.31 5.47 -11.74
N TYR A 272 14.39 4.89 -12.26
CA TYR A 272 15.75 5.21 -11.88
C TYR A 272 16.29 6.36 -12.72
N LEU A 273 17.20 7.17 -12.17
CA LEU A 273 17.93 8.18 -12.93
C LEU A 273 19.10 7.50 -13.66
N LEU A 274 18.88 7.16 -14.94
CA LEU A 274 19.85 6.41 -15.77
C LEU A 274 20.99 7.30 -16.28
N ASP A 275 20.66 8.55 -16.59
CA ASP A 275 21.63 9.55 -17.05
C ASP A 275 21.27 10.92 -16.45
N ASP A 276 22.29 11.59 -15.91
CA ASP A 276 22.23 12.94 -15.34
C ASP A 276 23.26 13.83 -16.03
N SER A 277 23.08 14.00 -17.34
CA SER A 277 23.88 14.91 -18.15
C SER A 277 23.40 16.36 -17.95
N TRP A 278 24.26 17.33 -18.24
CA TRP A 278 23.93 18.76 -18.09
C TRP A 278 22.77 19.22 -18.98
N PHE A 279 22.46 18.49 -20.05
CA PHE A 279 21.43 18.84 -21.04
C PHE A 279 20.18 17.97 -20.96
N GLN A 280 20.27 16.77 -20.39
CA GLN A 280 19.15 15.84 -20.34
C GLN A 280 19.23 14.91 -19.12
N LYS A 281 18.12 14.84 -18.38
CA LYS A 281 17.86 13.79 -17.40
C LYS A 281 17.09 12.67 -18.05
N LYS A 282 17.62 11.44 -18.00
CA LYS A 282 16.93 10.26 -18.52
C LYS A 282 16.48 9.38 -17.35
N TRP A 283 15.17 9.23 -17.22
CA TRP A 283 14.56 8.31 -16.25
C TRP A 283 14.14 7.02 -16.95
N GLY A 284 14.29 5.88 -16.29
CA GLY A 284 13.84 4.59 -16.82
C GLY A 284 14.16 3.41 -15.93
N HIS A 285 13.92 2.21 -16.46
CA HIS A 285 14.12 0.94 -15.74
C HIS A 285 15.60 0.63 -15.58
N ASN A 286 16.04 0.44 -14.33
CA ASN A 286 17.37 -0.07 -14.00
C ASN A 286 17.26 -1.54 -13.59
N VAL A 287 17.52 -2.44 -14.55
CA VAL A 287 17.45 -3.89 -14.36
C VAL A 287 18.48 -4.38 -13.35
N SER A 288 19.67 -3.78 -13.32
CA SER A 288 20.73 -4.12 -12.36
C SER A 288 20.32 -3.80 -10.91
N GLU A 289 19.74 -2.63 -10.67
CA GLU A 289 19.21 -2.25 -9.34
C GLU A 289 18.08 -3.20 -8.91
N PHE A 290 17.18 -3.55 -9.83
CA PHE A 290 16.10 -4.50 -9.58
C PHE A 290 16.65 -5.89 -9.19
N ARG A 291 17.59 -6.44 -9.97
CA ARG A 291 18.24 -7.74 -9.69
C ARG A 291 18.93 -7.74 -8.33
N GLN A 292 19.71 -6.71 -8.00
CA GLN A 292 20.40 -6.64 -6.70
C GLN A 292 19.44 -6.68 -5.49
N ARG A 293 18.18 -6.25 -5.66
CA ARG A 293 17.18 -6.19 -4.59
C ARG A 293 16.27 -7.40 -4.52
N PHE A 294 16.01 -8.05 -5.66
CA PHE A 294 14.96 -9.05 -5.80
C PHE A 294 15.40 -10.38 -6.42
N ASP A 295 16.60 -10.48 -7.00
CA ASP A 295 17.08 -11.73 -7.55
C ASP A 295 17.34 -12.77 -6.46
N SER A 296 16.89 -14.02 -6.68
CA SER A 296 16.99 -15.08 -5.68
C SER A 296 18.43 -15.42 -5.31
N GLU A 297 19.37 -15.43 -6.26
CA GLU A 297 20.77 -15.80 -6.00
C GLU A 297 21.49 -14.65 -5.29
N LEU A 298 21.35 -13.43 -5.81
CA LEU A 298 22.00 -12.24 -5.25
C LEU A 298 21.52 -11.90 -3.83
N THR A 299 20.31 -12.32 -3.48
CA THR A 299 19.69 -12.02 -2.18
C THR A 299 19.55 -13.24 -1.28
N ALA A 300 20.16 -14.38 -1.63
CA ALA A 300 20.05 -15.63 -0.87
C ALA A 300 18.59 -16.06 -0.59
N GLY A 301 17.69 -15.88 -1.56
CA GLY A 301 16.27 -16.25 -1.51
C GLY A 301 15.35 -15.21 -0.86
N GLU A 302 15.87 -14.06 -0.45
CA GLU A 302 15.07 -13.02 0.22
C GLU A 302 14.24 -12.17 -0.74
N GLY A 303 14.75 -11.93 -1.94
CA GLY A 303 14.09 -11.16 -2.99
C GLY A 303 12.71 -11.71 -3.36
N PRO A 304 12.58 -12.99 -3.72
CA PRO A 304 11.30 -13.62 -4.00
C PRO A 304 10.31 -13.55 -2.83
N LYS A 305 10.78 -13.71 -1.58
CA LYS A 305 9.92 -13.56 -0.39
C LYS A 305 9.36 -12.15 -0.26
N ARG A 306 10.16 -11.12 -0.53
CA ARG A 306 9.71 -9.71 -0.54
C ARG A 306 8.67 -9.48 -1.63
N LEU A 307 8.84 -10.07 -2.81
CA LEU A 307 7.83 -10.01 -3.88
C LEU A 307 6.53 -10.72 -3.48
N ARG A 308 6.57 -11.89 -2.84
CA ARG A 308 5.37 -12.54 -2.27
C ARG A 308 4.66 -11.65 -1.25
N ASN A 309 5.41 -10.89 -0.44
CA ASN A 309 4.84 -9.93 0.50
C ASN A 309 4.20 -8.71 -0.18
N LEU A 310 4.69 -8.30 -1.36
CA LEU A 310 4.01 -7.29 -2.18
C LEU A 310 2.63 -7.77 -2.64
N TYR A 311 2.53 -8.99 -3.17
CA TYR A 311 1.24 -9.57 -3.57
C TYR A 311 0.29 -9.74 -2.39
N PHE A 312 0.83 -10.14 -1.22
CA PHE A 312 0.05 -10.17 0.02
C PHE A 312 -0.54 -8.80 0.37
N LEU A 313 0.28 -7.75 0.36
CA LEU A 313 -0.18 -6.38 0.60
C LEU A 313 -1.25 -5.96 -0.41
N PHE A 314 -1.06 -6.28 -1.69
CA PHE A 314 -2.04 -6.00 -2.74
C PHE A 314 -3.39 -6.65 -2.44
N LEU A 315 -3.42 -7.93 -2.04
CA LEU A 315 -4.66 -8.64 -1.73
C LEU A 315 -5.37 -8.04 -0.50
N ILE A 316 -4.62 -7.62 0.52
CA ILE A 316 -5.18 -6.98 1.72
C ILE A 316 -5.83 -5.64 1.37
N GLU A 317 -5.16 -4.78 0.61
CA GLU A 317 -5.72 -3.50 0.18
C GLU A 317 -6.88 -3.67 -0.81
N LEU A 318 -6.79 -4.64 -1.74
CA LEU A 318 -7.87 -4.99 -2.65
C LEU A 318 -9.13 -5.45 -1.88
N ARG A 319 -8.93 -6.25 -0.83
CA ARG A 319 -10.03 -6.70 0.04
C ARG A 319 -10.65 -5.53 0.79
N ALA A 320 -9.84 -4.61 1.32
CA ALA A 320 -10.35 -3.40 1.96
C ALA A 320 -11.19 -2.55 0.99
N LEU A 321 -10.73 -2.37 -0.26
CA LEU A 321 -11.50 -1.68 -1.29
C LEU A 321 -12.83 -2.38 -1.59
N ALA A 322 -12.83 -3.70 -1.73
CA ALA A 322 -14.06 -4.47 -1.94
C ALA A 322 -15.06 -4.29 -0.79
N LYS A 323 -14.57 -4.27 0.46
CA LYS A 323 -15.38 -4.05 1.66
C LYS A 323 -15.87 -2.62 1.83
N ALA A 324 -15.13 -1.64 1.33
CA ALA A 324 -15.52 -0.23 1.40
C ALA A 324 -16.64 0.15 0.41
N LEU A 325 -16.98 -0.69 -0.57
CA LEU A 325 -17.99 -0.42 -1.59
C LEU A 325 -19.31 0.17 -1.03
N PRO A 326 -19.92 -0.36 0.04
CA PRO A 326 -21.18 0.17 0.59
C PRO A 326 -21.05 1.64 1.06
N VAL A 327 -19.89 2.05 1.56
CA VAL A 327 -19.62 3.43 1.99
C VAL A 327 -19.76 4.40 0.82
N PHE A 328 -19.17 4.04 -0.34
CA PHE A 328 -19.15 4.89 -1.53
C PHE A 328 -20.47 4.84 -2.32
N GLN A 329 -21.27 3.80 -2.14
CA GLN A 329 -22.62 3.67 -2.72
C GLN A 329 -23.65 4.57 -2.04
N GLN A 330 -23.37 5.08 -0.85
CA GLN A 330 -24.28 5.99 -0.15
C GLN A 330 -24.63 7.20 -1.03
N PRO A 331 -25.92 7.58 -1.14
CA PRO A 331 -26.35 8.74 -1.92
C PRO A 331 -25.74 10.05 -1.43
N SER A 332 -25.50 10.15 -0.12
CA SER A 332 -24.87 11.31 0.52
C SER A 332 -23.39 11.47 0.20
N PHE A 333 -22.69 10.39 -0.18
CA PHE A 333 -21.27 10.44 -0.49
C PHE A 333 -21.02 11.19 -1.82
N ARG A 334 -20.11 12.17 -1.80
CA ARG A 334 -19.73 12.94 -3.00
C ARG A 334 -18.21 13.13 -3.07
N LEU A 335 -17.64 12.96 -4.26
CA LEU A 335 -16.25 13.32 -4.55
C LEU A 335 -16.13 14.81 -4.87
N TYR A 336 -16.56 15.68 -3.96
CA TYR A 336 -16.69 17.10 -4.25
C TYR A 336 -15.33 17.76 -4.58
N THR A 337 -15.20 18.38 -5.75
CA THR A 337 -14.04 19.21 -6.14
C THR A 337 -14.47 20.64 -6.50
N GLY A 338 -15.77 20.89 -6.59
CA GLY A 338 -16.36 22.12 -7.13
C GLY A 338 -16.77 22.00 -8.59
N ARG A 339 -16.64 20.81 -9.21
CA ARG A 339 -17.03 20.52 -10.59
C ARG A 339 -18.04 19.36 -10.63
N PRO A 340 -19.36 19.63 -10.52
CA PRO A 340 -20.36 18.58 -10.30
C PRO A 340 -20.39 17.45 -11.35
N GLU A 341 -20.22 17.79 -12.63
CA GLU A 341 -20.22 16.79 -13.71
C GLU A 341 -18.99 15.87 -13.67
N GLU A 342 -17.81 16.42 -13.37
CA GLU A 342 -16.58 15.64 -13.21
C GLU A 342 -16.66 14.79 -11.93
N ASP A 343 -17.16 15.35 -10.83
CA ASP A 343 -17.34 14.66 -9.54
C ASP A 343 -18.25 13.43 -9.69
N ARG A 344 -19.35 13.54 -10.45
CA ARG A 344 -20.25 12.42 -10.75
C ARG A 344 -19.54 11.34 -11.57
N ARG A 345 -18.84 11.72 -12.65
CA ARG A 345 -18.09 10.79 -13.50
C ARG A 345 -17.00 10.04 -12.73
N HIS A 346 -16.24 10.75 -11.89
CA HIS A 346 -15.22 10.13 -11.04
C HIS A 346 -15.84 9.23 -9.97
N LYS A 347 -17.02 9.56 -9.42
CA LYS A 347 -17.74 8.67 -8.50
C LYS A 347 -18.16 7.37 -9.19
N GLU A 348 -18.68 7.45 -10.42
CA GLU A 348 -19.03 6.27 -11.22
C GLU A 348 -17.81 5.39 -11.52
N LEU A 349 -16.68 6.01 -11.89
CA LEU A 349 -15.41 5.30 -12.11
C LEU A 349 -14.90 4.62 -10.83
N LEU A 350 -14.96 5.31 -9.69
CA LEU A 350 -14.61 4.74 -8.38
C LEU A 350 -15.49 3.53 -8.07
N LEU A 351 -16.82 3.65 -8.19
CA LEU A 351 -17.74 2.54 -7.94
C LEU A 351 -17.46 1.33 -8.82
N HIS A 352 -17.14 1.56 -10.10
CA HIS A 352 -16.75 0.49 -11.02
C HIS A 352 -15.45 -0.20 -10.57
N ILE A 353 -14.43 0.56 -10.16
CA ILE A 353 -13.17 0.00 -9.62
C ILE A 353 -13.45 -0.86 -8.38
N LEU A 354 -14.28 -0.39 -7.45
CA LEU A 354 -14.63 -1.12 -6.23
C LEU A 354 -15.46 -2.38 -6.54
N GLN A 355 -16.32 -2.35 -7.56
CA GLN A 355 -17.02 -3.54 -8.05
C GLN A 355 -16.09 -4.55 -8.69
N LEU A 356 -15.09 -4.12 -9.47
CA LEU A 356 -14.04 -5.00 -9.99
C LEU A 356 -13.28 -5.65 -8.84
N ALA A 357 -12.88 -4.88 -7.82
CA ALA A 357 -12.24 -5.41 -6.62
C ALA A 357 -13.13 -6.45 -5.94
N ARG A 358 -14.44 -6.19 -5.79
CA ARG A 358 -15.39 -7.16 -5.22
C ARG A 358 -15.55 -8.42 -6.06
N SER A 359 -15.48 -8.31 -7.39
CA SER A 359 -15.64 -9.44 -8.31
C SER A 359 -14.44 -10.40 -8.35
N PHE A 360 -13.28 -9.97 -7.83
CA PHE A 360 -12.11 -10.83 -7.75
C PHE A 360 -12.42 -12.05 -6.87
N PRO A 361 -12.16 -13.30 -7.33
CA PRO A 361 -12.62 -14.50 -6.63
C PRO A 361 -11.75 -14.90 -5.43
N LEU A 362 -10.51 -14.42 -5.39
CA LEU A 362 -9.47 -14.90 -4.46
C LEU A 362 -9.16 -13.82 -3.43
N HIS A 363 -10.10 -13.62 -2.52
CA HIS A 363 -9.90 -12.72 -1.39
C HIS A 363 -9.15 -13.42 -0.26
N PHE A 364 -8.35 -12.65 0.47
CA PHE A 364 -7.73 -13.11 1.71
C PHE A 364 -8.81 -13.54 2.72
N ASP A 365 -8.66 -14.72 3.31
CA ASP A 365 -9.58 -15.23 4.34
C ASP A 365 -9.37 -14.47 5.65
N GLU A 366 -10.28 -13.55 5.95
CA GLU A 366 -10.22 -12.71 7.14
C GLU A 366 -10.25 -13.50 8.44
N THR A 367 -10.90 -14.66 8.43
CA THR A 367 -10.94 -15.51 9.62
C THR A 367 -9.56 -16.06 9.96
N SER A 368 -8.61 -16.08 9.03
CA SER A 368 -7.23 -16.49 9.35
C SER A 368 -6.41 -15.40 10.06
N LEU A 369 -6.70 -14.12 9.81
CA LEU A 369 -5.97 -12.98 10.38
C LEU A 369 -6.67 -12.35 11.59
N PHE A 370 -7.99 -12.50 11.65
CA PHE A 370 -8.84 -11.93 12.68
C PHE A 370 -9.65 -13.01 13.42
N ALA A 371 -9.25 -14.29 13.32
CA ALA A 371 -9.77 -15.35 14.20
C ALA A 371 -9.35 -15.05 15.64
N GLY A 372 -10.31 -14.61 16.42
CA GLY A 372 -10.19 -14.47 17.86
C GLY A 372 -11.55 -14.15 18.45
N ASP A 373 -11.68 -14.34 19.77
CA ASP A 373 -12.83 -13.81 20.50
C ASP A 373 -12.92 -12.28 20.29
N GLU A 374 -14.12 -11.70 20.41
CA GLU A 374 -14.36 -10.26 20.14
C GLU A 374 -13.39 -9.33 20.89
N LYS A 375 -12.91 -9.75 22.07
CA LYS A 375 -11.89 -9.05 22.86
C LYS A 375 -10.48 -9.12 22.27
N GLU A 376 -10.10 -10.25 21.69
CA GLU A 376 -8.79 -10.43 21.07
C GLU A 376 -8.70 -9.64 19.76
N ALA A 377 -9.77 -9.68 18.95
CA ALA A 377 -9.86 -8.86 17.74
C ALA A 377 -9.83 -7.36 18.05
N ALA A 378 -10.53 -6.91 19.11
CA ALA A 378 -10.51 -5.51 19.55
C ALA A 378 -9.11 -5.08 20.05
N LYS A 379 -8.42 -5.93 20.81
CA LYS A 379 -7.05 -5.66 21.25
C LYS A 379 -6.08 -5.60 20.08
N LEU A 380 -6.20 -6.53 19.14
CA LEU A 380 -5.37 -6.55 17.94
C LEU A 380 -5.57 -5.29 17.08
N LYS A 381 -6.83 -4.88 16.90
CA LYS A 381 -7.18 -3.62 16.22
C LYS A 381 -6.42 -2.45 16.86
N GLU A 382 -6.45 -2.36 18.19
CA GLU A 382 -5.78 -1.30 18.93
C GLU A 382 -4.24 -1.36 18.83
N ASP A 383 -3.64 -2.55 18.96
CA ASP A 383 -2.19 -2.74 18.84
C ASP A 383 -1.69 -2.32 17.44
N ILE A 384 -2.42 -2.72 16.38
CA ILE A 384 -2.12 -2.30 15.01
C ILE A 384 -2.30 -0.79 14.85
N ARG A 385 -3.39 -0.23 15.37
CA ARG A 385 -3.68 1.21 15.33
C ARG A 385 -2.52 2.02 15.93
N LEU A 386 -2.04 1.62 17.11
CA LEU A 386 -0.90 2.25 17.78
C LEU A 386 0.41 2.11 16.99
N ALA A 387 0.66 0.95 16.40
CA ALA A 387 1.84 0.76 15.54
C ALA A 387 1.83 1.71 14.33
N PHE A 388 0.69 1.86 13.65
CA PHE A 388 0.58 2.79 12.51
C PHE A 388 0.67 4.27 12.93
N LEU A 389 0.18 4.61 14.13
CA LEU A 389 0.37 5.95 14.71
C LEU A 389 1.87 6.25 14.92
N ASN A 390 2.61 5.28 15.46
CA ASN A 390 4.06 5.43 15.67
C ASN A 390 4.81 5.48 14.34
N ILE A 391 4.46 4.62 13.37
CA ILE A 391 5.04 4.67 12.03
C ILE A 391 4.82 6.05 11.39
N SER A 392 3.63 6.62 11.52
CA SER A 392 3.34 7.97 11.01
C SER A 392 4.26 9.03 11.63
N ARG A 393 4.62 8.91 12.92
CA ARG A 393 5.59 9.79 13.59
C ARG A 393 7.03 9.52 13.15
N ILE A 394 7.38 8.26 12.86
CA ILE A 394 8.70 7.91 12.31
C ILE A 394 8.88 8.53 10.92
N MET A 395 7.81 8.69 10.14
CA MET A 395 7.90 9.37 8.83
C MET A 395 8.36 10.83 8.95
N ASP A 396 8.07 11.51 10.06
CA ASP A 396 8.58 12.87 10.34
C ASP A 396 10.12 12.90 10.55
N CYS A 397 10.76 11.74 10.65
CA CYS A 397 12.20 11.58 10.73
C CYS A 397 12.87 11.30 9.38
N VAL A 398 12.10 11.11 8.31
CA VAL A 398 12.66 10.87 6.97
C VAL A 398 13.23 12.17 6.42
N GLY A 399 14.54 12.20 6.21
CA GLY A 399 15.25 13.39 5.71
C GLY A 399 14.92 13.74 4.25
N CYS A 400 14.40 12.77 3.47
CA CYS A 400 13.99 13.03 2.11
C CYS A 400 12.50 13.42 1.98
N PHE A 401 12.19 14.62 1.50
CA PHE A 401 10.82 15.14 1.45
C PHE A 401 9.88 14.34 0.53
N LYS A 402 10.31 13.92 -0.66
CA LYS A 402 9.47 13.03 -1.50
C LYS A 402 9.23 11.67 -0.83
N CYS A 403 10.26 11.08 -0.22
CA CYS A 403 10.11 9.82 0.51
C CYS A 403 9.18 9.99 1.73
N ARG A 404 9.26 11.13 2.43
CA ARG A 404 8.36 11.50 3.54
C ARG A 404 6.92 11.64 3.06
N LEU A 405 6.69 12.33 1.94
CA LEU A 405 5.37 12.49 1.32
C LEU A 405 4.74 11.11 1.01
N TRP A 406 5.44 10.28 0.22
CA TRP A 406 4.93 8.97 -0.16
C TRP A 406 4.85 8.01 1.03
N GLY A 407 5.81 8.08 1.96
CA GLY A 407 5.79 7.33 3.21
C GLY A 407 4.53 7.62 4.02
N LYS A 408 4.25 8.89 4.35
CA LYS A 408 3.03 9.30 5.05
C LYS A 408 1.77 8.84 4.31
N LEU A 409 1.70 9.08 3.00
CA LEU A 409 0.56 8.72 2.16
C LEU A 409 0.30 7.22 2.19
N GLN A 410 1.32 6.40 1.95
CA GLN A 410 1.17 4.95 1.85
C GLN A 410 0.88 4.33 3.22
N THR A 411 1.50 4.81 4.30
CA THR A 411 1.18 4.31 5.65
C THR A 411 -0.19 4.73 6.11
N GLN A 412 -0.66 5.92 5.74
CA GLN A 412 -2.04 6.33 5.99
C GLN A 412 -3.02 5.49 5.20
N GLY A 413 -2.78 5.26 3.90
CA GLY A 413 -3.64 4.42 3.06
C GLY A 413 -3.73 2.98 3.59
N LEU A 414 -2.60 2.40 4.01
CA LEU A 414 -2.57 1.07 4.62
C LEU A 414 -3.28 1.04 5.98
N GLY A 415 -3.10 2.06 6.82
CA GLY A 415 -3.85 2.21 8.07
C GLY A 415 -5.36 2.32 7.82
N THR A 416 -5.78 3.06 6.80
CA THR A 416 -7.19 3.16 6.38
C THR A 416 -7.70 1.82 5.84
N ALA A 417 -6.90 1.06 5.09
CA ALA A 417 -7.29 -0.27 4.62
C ALA A 417 -7.58 -1.20 5.80
N LEU A 418 -6.71 -1.20 6.81
CA LEU A 418 -6.90 -1.98 8.03
C LEU A 418 -8.12 -1.49 8.84
N LYS A 419 -8.32 -0.17 8.96
CA LYS A 419 -9.52 0.43 9.56
C LYS A 419 -10.80 -0.15 8.94
N ILE A 420 -10.86 -0.22 7.60
CA ILE A 420 -12.00 -0.78 6.87
C ILE A 420 -12.18 -2.27 7.19
N LEU A 421 -11.11 -3.05 7.16
CA LEU A 421 -11.17 -4.50 7.44
C LEU A 421 -11.63 -4.80 8.87
N PHE A 422 -11.24 -3.97 9.85
CA PHE A 422 -11.68 -4.09 11.24
C PHE A 422 -13.11 -3.58 11.51
N SER A 423 -13.71 -2.86 10.57
CA SER A 423 -15.03 -2.23 10.71
C SER A 423 -16.10 -2.92 9.87
N GLU A 424 -15.89 -4.17 9.45
CA GLU A 424 -16.84 -4.92 8.60
C GLU A 424 -18.28 -4.88 9.12
N ARG A 425 -18.50 -5.23 10.39
CA ARG A 425 -19.84 -5.21 11.01
C ARG A 425 -20.48 -3.81 10.99
N GLN A 426 -19.66 -2.77 11.19
CA GLN A 426 -20.14 -1.38 11.17
C GLN A 426 -20.50 -0.93 9.75
N ILE A 427 -19.76 -1.41 8.74
CA ILE A 427 -19.99 -1.10 7.32
C ILE A 427 -21.23 -1.85 6.79
N GLU A 428 -21.42 -3.12 7.15
CA GLU A 428 -22.60 -3.89 6.79
C GLU A 428 -23.88 -3.34 7.44
N ALA A 429 -23.76 -2.76 8.63
CA ALA A 429 -24.87 -2.13 9.35
C ALA A 429 -25.16 -0.68 8.89
N LEU A 430 -24.51 -0.16 7.84
CA LEU A 430 -24.72 1.21 7.37
C LEU A 430 -26.17 1.43 6.95
N PRO A 431 -26.80 2.53 7.40
CA PRO A 431 -28.19 2.81 7.05
C PRO A 431 -28.30 3.11 5.56
N THR A 432 -29.37 2.61 4.94
CA THR A 432 -29.75 2.92 3.55
C THR A 432 -30.51 4.25 3.41
N SER A 433 -30.90 4.86 4.53
CA SER A 433 -31.63 6.14 4.59
C SER A 433 -30.79 7.22 5.27
N SER A 434 -30.88 8.45 4.76
CA SER A 434 -30.12 9.64 5.18
C SER A 434 -30.48 10.21 6.56
N SER A 435 -31.40 9.58 7.30
CA SER A 435 -31.94 10.12 8.55
C SER A 435 -31.10 9.82 9.81
N LYS A 436 -30.06 8.99 9.71
CA LYS A 436 -29.13 8.70 10.82
C LYS A 436 -27.69 8.91 10.39
N ARG A 437 -26.86 9.47 11.29
CA ARG A 437 -25.41 9.55 11.06
C ARG A 437 -24.83 8.14 10.90
N PRO A 438 -23.98 7.89 9.89
CA PRO A 438 -23.38 6.58 9.69
C PRO A 438 -22.40 6.28 10.83
N SER A 439 -22.42 5.03 11.29
CA SER A 439 -21.52 4.47 12.32
C SER A 439 -20.07 4.36 11.86
N PHE A 440 -19.80 4.47 10.56
CA PHE A 440 -18.47 4.42 9.98
C PHE A 440 -18.31 5.52 8.94
N GLN A 441 -17.20 6.26 9.01
CA GLN A 441 -16.88 7.36 8.11
C GLN A 441 -15.39 7.35 7.74
N LEU A 442 -15.12 7.85 6.53
CA LEU A 442 -13.78 8.07 6.01
C LEU A 442 -13.62 9.54 5.64
N SER A 443 -12.53 10.15 6.10
CA SER A 443 -12.18 11.52 5.72
C SER A 443 -11.74 11.58 4.25
N ARG A 444 -11.73 12.77 3.65
CA ARG A 444 -11.17 12.98 2.29
C ARG A 444 -9.75 12.48 2.20
N GLN A 445 -8.95 12.76 3.22
CA GLN A 445 -7.56 12.38 3.29
C GLN A 445 -7.40 10.86 3.35
N GLU A 446 -8.18 10.17 4.20
CA GLU A 446 -8.19 8.71 4.28
C GLU A 446 -8.59 8.07 2.94
N ILE A 447 -9.58 8.64 2.25
CA ILE A 447 -10.00 8.16 0.92
C ILE A 447 -8.89 8.38 -0.11
N SER A 448 -8.28 9.58 -0.12
CA SER A 448 -7.20 9.91 -1.05
C SER A 448 -5.98 9.02 -0.80
N SER A 449 -5.57 8.83 0.46
CA SER A 449 -4.44 7.97 0.81
C SER A 449 -4.70 6.51 0.49
N LEU A 450 -5.90 5.98 0.77
CA LEU A 450 -6.27 4.60 0.48
C LEU A 450 -6.12 4.26 -1.02
N LEU A 451 -6.72 5.08 -1.89
CA LEU A 451 -6.67 4.83 -3.33
C LEU A 451 -5.28 5.09 -3.92
N ASN A 452 -4.57 6.12 -3.46
CA ASN A 452 -3.21 6.39 -3.93
C ASN A 452 -2.22 5.31 -3.47
N ALA A 453 -2.32 4.82 -2.22
CA ALA A 453 -1.51 3.73 -1.71
C ALA A 453 -1.70 2.46 -2.55
N PHE A 454 -2.96 2.05 -2.75
CA PHE A 454 -3.29 0.93 -3.62
C PHE A 454 -2.82 1.14 -5.06
N GLY A 455 -2.93 2.37 -5.57
CA GLY A 455 -2.38 2.78 -6.85
C GLY A 455 -0.87 2.53 -6.99
N ARG A 456 -0.09 2.77 -5.94
CA ARG A 456 1.34 2.44 -5.94
C ARG A 456 1.53 0.93 -5.95
N ILE A 457 0.84 0.16 -5.12
CA ILE A 457 0.98 -1.30 -5.11
C ILE A 457 0.60 -1.92 -6.47
N SER A 458 -0.51 -1.46 -7.06
CA SER A 458 -0.95 -1.82 -8.41
C SER A 458 0.09 -1.46 -9.49
N THR A 459 0.75 -0.30 -9.36
CA THR A 459 1.87 0.09 -10.23
C THR A 459 3.06 -0.83 -10.06
N SER A 460 3.44 -1.19 -8.83
CA SER A 460 4.55 -2.12 -8.59
C SER A 460 4.31 -3.47 -9.27
N ILE A 461 3.10 -4.03 -9.20
CA ILE A 461 2.75 -5.27 -9.91
C ILE A 461 2.88 -5.09 -11.43
N ARG A 462 2.42 -3.96 -11.99
CA ARG A 462 2.61 -3.63 -13.41
C ARG A 462 4.09 -3.56 -13.79
N GLU A 463 4.92 -2.97 -12.94
CA GLU A 463 6.36 -2.89 -13.18
C GLU A 463 7.05 -4.26 -13.09
N LEU A 464 6.54 -5.21 -12.30
CA LEU A 464 7.06 -6.58 -12.32
C LEU A 464 6.87 -7.24 -13.69
N LYS A 465 5.75 -6.99 -14.39
CA LYS A 465 5.54 -7.44 -15.79
C LYS A 465 6.58 -6.83 -16.74
N ASN A 466 6.88 -5.54 -16.56
CA ASN A 466 7.89 -4.84 -17.36
C ASN A 466 9.29 -5.42 -17.10
N PHE A 467 9.68 -5.59 -15.83
CA PHE A 467 10.96 -6.20 -15.49
C PHE A 467 11.09 -7.65 -15.98
N ARG A 468 10.03 -8.47 -15.89
CA ARG A 468 10.03 -9.82 -16.49
C ARG A 468 10.34 -9.78 -17.99
N SER A 469 9.77 -8.81 -18.70
CA SER A 469 9.99 -8.64 -20.15
C SER A 469 11.43 -8.17 -20.45
N LEU A 470 11.91 -7.15 -19.75
CA LEU A 470 13.29 -6.63 -19.91
C LEU A 470 14.35 -7.68 -19.58
N LEU A 471 14.13 -8.49 -18.54
CA LEU A 471 15.02 -9.60 -18.18
C LEU A 471 15.05 -10.71 -19.24
N ALA A 472 13.97 -10.86 -20.02
CA ALA A 472 13.93 -11.80 -21.14
C ALA A 472 14.62 -11.23 -22.40
N GLU A 473 14.64 -9.92 -22.57
CA GLU A 473 15.26 -9.21 -23.71
C GLU A 473 16.77 -9.01 -23.59
N GLU A 474 17.35 -8.95 -22.37
CA GLU A 474 18.81 -8.85 -22.15
C GLU A 474 19.62 -10.12 -22.52
N ARG A 475 19.00 -11.05 -23.28
CA ARG A 475 19.64 -12.24 -23.85
C ARG A 475 20.27 -11.91 -25.19
#